data_AF-A0A0R3TQR6-F1
#
_entry.id   AF-A0A0R3TQR6-F1
#
_cell.length_a   1.000
_cell.length_b   1.000
_cell.length_c   1.000
_cell.angle_alpha   90.00
_cell.angle_beta   90.00
_cell.angle_gamma   90.00
#
_symmetry.space_group_name_H-M   'P 1'
#
loop_
_entity.id
_entity.type
_entity.pdbx_description
1 polymer ?
#
loop_
_entity_poly.entity_id
_entity_poly.type
_entity_poly.pdbx_seq_one_letter_code
_entity_poly.pdbx_strand_id
1 'polypeptide(L)'
;MQLLELKHQLELAQHQIAIRDELITERGLVLVNADGTETITPADFTNGDSGGALQILNGSDPGSSENVQSASSDQLTASSAYHKSSYSLLSKANAEALKSIGGSDIDAKLATLLAERAKDKERIETLKEHLAEERERVEMVQKIDSRAKGGDPEHLRQTLQVARSQAQDYKFRLEQANQKISGLEGDIIRLEGQVKRFKTIAEDAETQEDQLKQERRKLQRELREALSTVDDLKSENSTLQRKIDKLSRGGPGLPTGSNFRSYRGSSQAR
;
A
#
# COMPACT_ATOMS: atom_id res chain seq x y z
N MET A 1 -76.30 54.06 47.99
CA MET A 1 -76.55 52.79 47.28
C MET A 1 -75.32 52.34 46.50
N GLN A 2 -74.82 53.13 45.53
CA GLN A 2 -73.63 52.77 44.74
C GLN A 2 -72.37 52.39 45.55
N LEU A 3 -72.11 53.09 46.66
CA LEU A 3 -70.93 52.82 47.51
C LEU A 3 -71.02 51.49 48.28
N LEU A 4 -72.23 51.06 48.64
CA LEU A 4 -72.50 49.77 49.28
C LEU A 4 -72.37 48.62 48.28
N GLU A 5 -72.84 48.84 47.06
CA GLU A 5 -72.73 47.88 45.96
C GLU A 5 -71.29 47.71 45.49
N LEU A 6 -70.51 48.78 45.37
CA LEU A 6 -69.07 48.72 45.07
C LEU A 6 -68.30 47.98 46.16
N LYS A 7 -68.65 48.21 47.44
CA LYS A 7 -68.02 47.50 48.56
C LYS A 7 -68.32 46.00 48.52
N HIS A 8 -69.56 45.62 48.22
CA HIS A 8 -69.92 44.22 48.08
C HIS A 8 -69.24 43.55 46.86
N GLN A 9 -69.15 44.26 45.74
CA GLN A 9 -68.41 43.77 44.56
C GLN A 9 -66.90 43.62 44.84
N LEU A 10 -66.31 44.55 45.60
CA LEU A 10 -64.93 44.45 46.05
C LEU A 10 -64.74 43.22 46.96
N GLU A 11 -65.64 42.99 47.89
CA GLU A 11 -65.61 41.84 48.81
C GLU A 11 -65.74 40.50 48.05
N LEU A 12 -66.64 40.42 47.06
CA LEU A 12 -66.76 39.26 46.19
C LEU A 12 -65.50 39.03 45.34
N ALA A 13 -64.91 40.09 44.78
CA ALA A 13 -63.67 39.99 44.00
C ALA A 13 -62.49 39.55 44.88
N GLN A 14 -62.39 40.06 46.11
CA GLN A 14 -61.39 39.64 47.09
C GLN A 14 -61.56 38.16 47.45
N HIS A 15 -62.81 37.71 47.66
CA HIS A 15 -63.09 36.31 47.94
C HIS A 15 -62.71 35.39 46.77
N GLN A 16 -63.01 35.79 45.53
CA GLN A 16 -62.61 35.04 44.33
C GLN A 16 -61.08 34.97 44.15
N ILE A 17 -60.36 36.06 44.45
CA ILE A 17 -58.89 36.09 44.43
C ILE A 17 -58.33 35.15 45.52
N ALA A 18 -58.91 35.15 46.72
CA ALA A 18 -58.49 34.28 47.81
C ALA A 18 -58.63 32.79 47.42
N ILE A 19 -59.77 32.39 46.84
CA ILE A 19 -59.98 31.02 46.36
C ILE A 19 -58.98 30.65 45.26
N ARG A 20 -58.71 31.57 44.32
CA ARG A 20 -57.72 31.34 43.27
C ARG A 20 -56.33 31.09 43.85
N ASP A 21 -55.90 31.91 44.81
CA ASP A 21 -54.57 31.83 45.40
C ASP A 21 -54.43 30.58 46.30
N GLU A 22 -55.51 30.18 46.98
CA GLU A 22 -55.61 28.90 47.69
C GLU A 22 -55.43 27.73 46.71
N LEU A 23 -56.14 27.72 45.58
CA LEU A 23 -55.99 26.68 44.56
C LEU A 23 -54.59 26.65 43.94
N ILE A 24 -53.95 27.81 43.72
CA ILE A 24 -52.57 27.90 43.23
C ILE A 24 -51.61 27.27 44.23
N THR A 25 -51.76 27.59 45.52
CA THR A 25 -50.87 27.08 46.58
C THR A 25 -51.09 25.59 46.87
N GLU A 26 -52.35 25.12 46.95
CA GLU A 26 -52.69 23.69 47.12
C GLU A 26 -52.11 22.82 46.00
N ARG A 27 -52.11 23.34 44.77
CA ARG A 27 -51.55 22.65 43.59
C ARG A 27 -50.05 22.85 43.45
N GLY A 28 -49.39 23.57 44.36
CA GLY A 28 -47.94 23.80 44.34
C GLY A 28 -47.48 24.65 43.14
N LEU A 29 -48.33 25.54 42.65
CA LEU A 29 -48.08 26.41 41.53
C LEU A 29 -47.64 27.81 42.01
N VAL A 30 -46.92 28.53 41.16
CA VAL A 30 -46.43 29.90 41.41
C VAL A 30 -46.66 30.73 40.15
N LEU A 31 -47.08 31.98 40.34
CA LEU A 31 -47.22 32.98 39.28
C LEU A 31 -45.88 33.67 39.06
N VAL A 32 -45.34 33.55 37.85
CA VAL A 32 -44.08 34.18 37.45
C VAL A 32 -44.35 35.25 36.39
N ASN A 33 -43.76 36.43 36.54
CA ASN A 33 -43.86 37.50 35.54
C ASN A 33 -43.22 37.08 34.20
N ALA A 34 -43.62 37.75 33.12
CA ALA A 34 -42.96 37.61 31.81
C ALA A 34 -41.44 37.81 31.91
N ASP A 35 -40.97 38.71 32.79
CA ASP A 35 -39.54 39.02 33.00
C ASP A 35 -38.81 38.02 33.95
N GLY A 36 -39.44 36.88 34.27
CA GLY A 36 -38.81 35.81 35.03
C GLY A 36 -38.46 36.13 36.49
N THR A 37 -38.85 37.30 36.99
CA THR A 37 -38.72 37.72 38.39
C THR A 37 -39.99 37.34 39.16
N GLU A 38 -39.80 36.67 40.30
CA GLU A 38 -40.90 36.22 41.16
C GLU A 38 -41.78 37.41 41.57
N THR A 39 -43.09 37.30 41.34
CA THR A 39 -44.04 38.05 42.17
C THR A 39 -44.14 37.37 43.52
N ILE A 40 -43.66 38.10 44.52
CA ILE A 40 -43.85 37.99 45.96
C ILE A 40 -45.06 37.11 46.33
N THR A 41 -44.79 36.02 47.05
CA THR A 41 -45.84 35.26 47.76
C THR A 41 -46.42 36.11 48.89
N PRO A 42 -47.72 35.99 49.26
CA PRO A 42 -48.33 36.79 50.32
C PRO A 42 -47.66 36.62 51.71
N ALA A 43 -46.81 35.61 51.88
CA ALA A 43 -46.09 35.33 53.12
C ALA A 43 -44.98 36.35 53.45
N ASP A 44 -44.58 37.22 52.50
CA ASP A 44 -43.56 38.25 52.73
C ASP A 44 -44.12 39.58 53.31
N PHE A 45 -45.43 39.66 53.56
CA PHE A 45 -46.05 40.86 54.16
C PHE A 45 -46.13 40.84 55.70
N THR A 46 -45.58 39.83 56.39
CA THR A 46 -45.71 39.72 57.87
C THR A 46 -44.48 40.13 58.68
N ASN A 47 -43.46 40.75 58.09
CA ASN A 47 -42.38 41.39 58.86
C ASN A 47 -42.28 42.86 58.52
N GLY A 48 -42.99 43.67 59.31
CA GLY A 48 -42.78 45.11 59.34
C GLY A 48 -41.41 45.42 59.94
N ASP A 49 -40.48 45.86 59.11
CA ASP A 49 -39.47 46.83 59.51
C ASP A 49 -39.49 48.00 58.53
N SER A 50 -39.64 49.19 59.10
CA SER A 50 -39.88 50.43 58.39
C SER A 50 -38.53 51.09 58.08
N GLY A 51 -38.21 51.31 56.81
CA GLY A 51 -37.06 52.16 56.49
C GLY A 51 -36.57 52.09 55.06
N GLY A 52 -37.22 52.80 54.15
CA GLY A 52 -36.73 52.95 52.78
C GLY A 52 -37.47 54.04 52.03
N ALA A 53 -36.95 55.26 52.17
CA ALA A 53 -37.52 56.49 51.62
C ALA A 53 -37.84 56.41 50.12
N LEU A 54 -39.02 56.91 49.77
CA LEU A 54 -39.32 57.44 48.44
C LEU A 54 -38.30 58.54 48.12
N GLN A 55 -37.41 58.29 47.17
CA GLN A 55 -36.63 59.35 46.53
C GLN A 55 -37.01 59.41 45.05
N ILE A 56 -37.96 60.29 44.79
CA ILE A 56 -38.22 60.88 43.48
C ILE A 56 -36.96 61.66 43.10
N LEU A 57 -36.31 61.30 41.99
CA LEU A 57 -35.37 62.18 41.29
C LEU A 57 -35.50 61.95 39.79
N ASN A 58 -36.16 62.94 39.19
CA ASN A 58 -36.24 63.24 37.77
C ASN A 58 -34.92 63.91 37.33
N GLY A 59 -34.40 63.58 36.15
CA GLY A 59 -33.19 64.20 35.60
C GLY A 59 -32.71 63.62 34.27
N SER A 60 -33.17 64.25 33.18
CA SER A 60 -32.61 64.40 31.82
C SER A 60 -31.06 64.53 31.78
N ASP A 61 -30.25 64.25 30.75
CA ASP A 61 -30.30 64.27 29.26
C ASP A 61 -28.86 63.81 28.77
N PRO A 62 -28.37 63.94 27.51
CA PRO A 62 -28.74 63.33 26.22
C PRO A 62 -27.53 62.71 25.41
N GLY A 63 -27.81 62.06 24.27
CA GLY A 63 -26.87 61.78 23.14
C GLY A 63 -26.17 60.41 23.15
N SER A 64 -26.00 59.65 22.05
CA SER A 64 -26.02 59.97 20.61
C SER A 64 -26.22 58.72 19.72
N SER A 65 -27.00 58.92 18.65
CA SER A 65 -27.09 58.30 17.31
C SER A 65 -26.25 57.07 16.91
N GLU A 66 -26.88 56.09 16.25
CA GLU A 66 -26.82 55.95 14.78
C GLU A 66 -27.89 55.00 14.21
N ASN A 67 -28.17 55.20 12.92
CA ASN A 67 -29.41 54.99 12.20
C ASN A 67 -29.10 54.20 10.91
N VAL A 68 -29.76 53.07 10.62
CA VAL A 68 -29.90 52.57 9.24
C VAL A 68 -31.25 51.86 9.04
N GLN A 69 -31.96 52.36 8.02
CA GLN A 69 -33.26 52.00 7.45
C GLN A 69 -33.25 50.60 6.80
N SER A 70 -34.37 49.87 6.65
CA SER A 70 -35.29 50.03 5.52
C SER A 70 -36.48 49.07 5.59
N ALA A 71 -37.59 49.49 4.98
CA ALA A 71 -38.98 49.06 5.17
C ALA A 71 -39.49 47.94 4.25
N SER A 72 -40.54 47.23 4.71
CA SER A 72 -41.83 46.98 4.01
C SER A 72 -42.72 46.11 4.92
N SER A 73 -43.63 46.72 5.69
CA SER A 73 -45.08 46.85 5.42
C SER A 73 -45.83 45.53 5.27
N ASP A 74 -46.37 45.02 6.38
CA ASP A 74 -47.79 44.67 6.45
C ASP A 74 -48.32 44.82 7.88
N GLN A 75 -49.54 45.34 7.96
CA GLN A 75 -50.15 45.99 9.10
C GLN A 75 -50.63 45.02 10.17
N LEU A 76 -50.19 45.22 11.43
CA LEU A 76 -51.07 45.14 12.61
C LEU A 76 -50.61 46.17 13.66
N THR A 77 -51.29 47.33 13.62
CA THR A 77 -51.76 48.12 14.76
C THR A 77 -50.84 48.28 15.97
N ALA A 78 -50.16 49.41 16.05
CA ALA A 78 -49.73 49.98 17.32
C ALA A 78 -50.95 50.36 18.16
N SER A 79 -51.08 49.77 19.34
CA SER A 79 -51.87 50.36 20.43
C SER A 79 -51.20 50.09 21.76
N SER A 80 -50.69 51.19 22.33
CA SER A 80 -50.65 51.47 23.76
C SER A 80 -49.80 50.56 24.65
N ALA A 81 -48.74 51.16 25.19
CA ALA A 81 -47.94 50.68 26.31
C ALA A 81 -48.79 50.45 27.58
N TYR A 82 -49.52 49.34 27.57
CA TYR A 82 -49.94 48.63 28.76
C TYR A 82 -49.23 47.28 28.70
N HIS A 83 -48.08 47.15 29.37
CA HIS A 83 -47.60 45.83 29.75
C HIS A 83 -48.65 45.24 30.68
N LYS A 84 -49.63 44.54 30.12
CA LYS A 84 -50.39 43.56 30.87
C LYS A 84 -49.36 42.52 31.26
N SER A 85 -48.82 42.60 32.48
CA SER A 85 -47.93 41.57 33.02
C SER A 85 -48.61 40.22 32.80
N SER A 86 -48.15 39.51 31.77
CA SER A 86 -48.67 38.19 31.43
C SER A 86 -47.98 37.23 32.38
N TYR A 87 -48.68 36.92 33.46
CA TYR A 87 -48.22 35.94 34.42
C TYR A 87 -48.34 34.54 33.82
N SER A 88 -47.25 33.77 33.88
CA SER A 88 -47.26 32.35 33.57
C SER A 88 -47.37 31.55 34.87
N LEU A 89 -48.24 30.55 34.85
CA LEU A 89 -48.44 29.64 35.97
C LEU A 89 -47.51 28.43 35.82
N LEU A 90 -46.55 28.29 36.72
CA LEU A 90 -45.56 27.21 36.71
C LEU A 90 -45.63 26.42 38.02
N SER A 91 -45.14 25.18 38.04
CA SER A 91 -44.92 24.49 39.31
C SER A 91 -43.78 25.16 40.08
N LYS A 92 -43.83 25.10 41.41
CA LYS A 92 -42.77 25.62 42.27
C LYS A 92 -41.39 25.07 41.89
N ALA A 93 -41.30 23.76 41.60
CA ALA A 93 -40.05 23.12 41.21
C ALA A 93 -39.49 23.65 39.87
N ASN A 94 -40.36 23.91 38.88
CA ASN A 94 -39.94 24.45 37.60
C ASN A 94 -39.53 25.92 37.73
N ALA A 95 -40.25 26.71 38.54
CA ALA A 95 -39.91 28.10 38.80
C ALA A 95 -38.54 28.23 39.49
N GLU A 96 -38.26 27.37 40.48
CA GLU A 96 -36.96 27.29 41.16
C GLU A 96 -35.82 26.87 40.21
N ALA A 97 -36.04 25.86 39.36
CA ALA A 97 -35.04 25.40 38.38
C ALA A 97 -34.70 26.47 37.33
N LEU A 98 -35.68 27.30 36.94
CA LEU A 98 -35.47 28.41 36.01
C LEU A 98 -34.80 29.64 36.65
N LYS A 99 -34.64 29.68 37.98
CA LYS A 99 -34.03 30.82 38.70
C LYS A 99 -32.52 30.93 38.44
N SER A 100 -31.84 29.81 38.30
CA SER A 100 -30.39 29.75 38.03
C SER A 100 -30.02 29.95 36.55
N ILE A 101 -31.01 30.08 35.67
CA ILE A 101 -30.83 30.10 34.23
C ILE A 101 -30.92 31.54 33.74
N GLY A 102 -29.91 31.96 32.97
CA GLY A 102 -29.87 33.29 32.38
C GLY A 102 -30.95 33.46 31.30
N GLY A 103 -31.65 34.59 31.33
CA GLY A 103 -32.69 34.93 30.36
C GLY A 103 -33.64 35.98 30.92
N SER A 104 -34.07 36.91 30.07
CA SER A 104 -35.02 37.97 30.45
C SER A 104 -36.41 37.41 30.67
N ASP A 105 -36.84 36.44 29.86
CA ASP A 105 -38.15 35.84 29.91
C ASP A 105 -38.07 34.30 29.96
N ILE A 106 -39.22 33.67 30.23
CA ILE A 106 -39.32 32.20 30.32
C ILE A 106 -38.90 31.54 28.99
N ASP A 107 -39.22 32.18 27.86
CA ASP A 107 -38.88 31.70 26.53
C ASP A 107 -37.37 31.77 26.26
N ALA A 108 -36.67 32.86 26.66
CA ALA A 108 -35.21 32.91 26.58
C ALA A 108 -34.55 31.86 27.46
N LYS A 109 -35.04 31.63 28.68
CA LYS A 109 -34.52 30.59 29.59
C LYS A 109 -34.74 29.17 29.06
N LEU A 110 -35.87 28.94 28.37
CA LEU A 110 -36.12 27.66 27.71
C LEU A 110 -35.19 27.48 26.50
N ALA A 111 -34.96 28.55 25.73
CA ALA A 111 -34.04 28.53 24.60
C ALA A 111 -32.60 28.21 25.03
N THR A 112 -32.11 28.77 26.14
CA THR A 112 -30.78 28.46 26.69
C THR A 112 -30.69 27.00 27.15
N LEU A 113 -31.70 26.48 27.84
CA LEU A 113 -31.76 25.07 28.23
C LEU A 113 -31.73 24.12 27.03
N LEU A 114 -32.47 24.45 25.97
CA LEU A 114 -32.48 23.65 24.75
C LEU A 114 -31.13 23.70 24.03
N ALA A 115 -30.46 24.85 24.03
CA ALA A 115 -29.12 25.00 23.47
C ALA A 115 -28.06 24.20 24.26
N GLU A 116 -28.10 24.27 25.60
CA GLU A 116 -27.23 23.47 26.48
C GLU A 116 -27.47 21.98 26.30
N ARG A 117 -28.74 21.55 26.26
CA ARG A 117 -29.10 20.16 25.98
C ARG A 117 -28.59 19.70 24.62
N ALA A 118 -28.66 20.55 23.59
CA ALA A 118 -28.15 20.23 22.26
C ALA A 118 -26.62 20.05 22.29
N LYS A 119 -25.91 20.95 22.98
CA LYS A 119 -24.45 20.88 23.17
C LYS A 119 -24.03 19.64 23.97
N ASP A 120 -24.74 19.31 25.03
CA ASP A 120 -24.46 18.11 25.84
C ASP A 120 -24.73 16.84 25.03
N LYS A 121 -25.79 16.83 24.21
CA LYS A 121 -26.08 15.71 23.32
C LYS A 121 -24.98 15.49 22.29
N GLU A 122 -24.48 16.56 21.67
CA GLU A 122 -23.34 16.52 20.75
C GLU A 122 -22.07 16.01 21.47
N ARG A 123 -21.83 16.46 22.72
CA ARG A 123 -20.70 15.97 23.51
C ARG A 123 -20.81 14.49 23.87
N ILE A 124 -22.02 13.99 24.12
CA ILE A 124 -22.25 12.56 24.35
C ILE A 124 -22.00 11.75 23.07
N GLU A 125 -22.41 12.26 21.91
CA GLU A 125 -22.20 11.60 20.63
C GLU A 125 -20.71 11.50 20.29
N THR A 126 -19.98 12.61 20.37
CA THR A 126 -18.52 12.63 20.17
C THR A 126 -17.78 11.72 21.17
N LEU A 127 -18.18 11.70 22.44
CA LEU A 127 -17.60 10.79 23.44
C LEU A 127 -17.90 9.32 23.11
N LYS A 128 -19.06 9.00 22.55
CA LYS A 128 -19.39 7.63 22.12
C LYS A 128 -18.56 7.20 20.92
N GLU A 129 -18.33 8.10 19.97
CA GLU A 129 -17.42 7.87 18.84
C GLU A 129 -16.01 7.60 19.32
N HIS A 130 -15.45 8.46 20.17
CA HIS A 130 -14.13 8.23 20.77
C HIS A 130 -14.05 6.93 21.57
N LEU A 131 -15.10 6.54 22.28
CA LEU A 131 -15.15 5.28 23.01
C LEU A 131 -15.18 4.08 22.05
N ALA A 132 -15.91 4.18 20.94
CA ALA A 132 -15.92 3.15 19.89
C ALA A 132 -14.54 3.02 19.23
N GLU A 133 -13.91 4.14 18.87
CA GLU A 133 -12.56 4.20 18.32
C GLU A 133 -11.53 3.60 19.28
N GLU A 134 -11.59 3.94 20.57
CA GLU A 134 -10.68 3.38 21.58
C GLU A 134 -10.93 1.89 21.82
N ARG A 135 -12.18 1.41 21.77
CA ARG A 135 -12.47 -0.03 21.83
C ARG A 135 -11.87 -0.78 20.66
N GLU A 136 -11.99 -0.25 19.45
CA GLU A 136 -11.38 -0.83 18.25
C GLU A 136 -9.84 -0.81 18.34
N ARG A 137 -9.28 0.30 18.81
CA ARG A 137 -7.83 0.45 19.04
C ARG A 137 -7.33 -0.58 20.04
N VAL A 138 -8.02 -0.75 21.17
CA VAL A 138 -7.70 -1.75 22.20
C VAL A 138 -7.80 -3.17 21.63
N GLU A 139 -8.82 -3.48 20.82
CA GLU A 139 -8.95 -4.79 20.17
C GLU A 139 -7.78 -5.08 19.22
N MET A 140 -7.37 -4.10 18.41
CA MET A 140 -6.20 -4.24 17.54
C MET A 140 -4.91 -4.44 18.35
N VAL A 141 -4.71 -3.65 19.41
CA VAL A 141 -3.56 -3.78 20.30
C VAL A 141 -3.57 -5.15 20.98
N GLN A 142 -4.72 -5.66 21.43
CA GLN A 142 -4.86 -7.00 22.00
C GLN A 142 -4.55 -8.11 20.98
N LYS A 143 -4.96 -7.97 19.72
CA LYS A 143 -4.60 -8.93 18.65
C LYS A 143 -3.09 -8.95 18.41
N ILE A 144 -2.44 -7.78 18.41
CA ILE A 144 -0.99 -7.66 18.24
C ILE A 144 -0.26 -8.19 19.48
N ASP A 145 -0.73 -7.88 20.69
CA ASP A 145 -0.15 -8.34 21.95
C ASP A 145 -0.35 -9.84 22.14
N SER A 146 -1.50 -10.40 21.73
CA SER A 146 -1.72 -11.85 21.67
C SER A 146 -0.76 -12.51 20.70
N ARG A 147 -0.50 -11.90 19.54
CA ARG A 147 0.47 -12.41 18.57
C ARG A 147 1.92 -12.28 19.06
N ALA A 148 2.24 -11.24 19.83
CA ALA A 148 3.56 -10.95 20.37
C ALA A 148 3.87 -11.76 21.66
N LYS A 149 2.87 -12.01 22.50
CA LYS A 149 2.96 -12.85 23.72
C LYS A 149 2.79 -14.34 23.45
N GLY A 150 2.75 -14.72 22.18
CA GLY A 150 2.45 -16.07 21.74
C GLY A 150 0.95 -16.29 21.73
N GLY A 151 0.35 -16.29 20.54
CA GLY A 151 -0.96 -16.92 20.37
C GLY A 151 -0.87 -18.37 20.82
N ASP A 152 -2.02 -19.00 21.08
CA ASP A 152 -2.17 -20.37 21.61
C ASP A 152 -0.87 -21.19 21.57
N PRO A 153 -0.24 -21.50 22.73
CA PRO A 153 1.10 -22.07 22.77
C PRO A 153 1.23 -23.36 21.95
N GLU A 154 0.15 -24.11 21.77
CA GLU A 154 0.09 -25.27 20.88
C GLU A 154 0.20 -24.89 19.39
N HIS A 155 -0.50 -23.84 18.95
CA HIS A 155 -0.38 -23.32 17.58
C HIS A 155 1.03 -22.78 17.29
N LEU A 156 1.66 -22.09 18.24
CA LEU A 156 3.05 -21.65 18.10
C LEU A 156 4.02 -22.83 18.00
N ARG A 157 3.85 -23.83 18.86
CA ARG A 157 4.66 -25.06 18.84
C ARG A 157 4.49 -25.82 17.52
N GLN A 158 3.28 -25.93 17.01
CA GLN A 158 3.00 -26.54 15.70
C GLN A 158 3.68 -25.75 14.56
N THR A 159 3.57 -24.42 14.57
CA THR A 159 4.21 -23.56 13.56
C THR A 159 5.73 -23.72 13.58
N LEU A 160 6.33 -23.76 14.76
CA LEU A 160 7.78 -24.00 14.93
C LEU A 160 8.18 -25.40 14.44
N GLN A 161 7.38 -26.43 14.71
CA GLN A 161 7.66 -27.78 14.23
C GLN A 161 7.59 -27.87 12.70
N VAL A 162 6.58 -27.25 12.07
CA VAL A 162 6.45 -27.18 10.61
C VAL A 162 7.64 -26.41 10.01
N ALA A 163 8.00 -25.26 10.58
CA ALA A 163 9.16 -24.49 10.14
C ALA A 163 10.46 -25.30 10.25
N ARG A 164 10.62 -26.08 11.33
CA ARG A 164 11.77 -26.96 11.53
C ARG A 164 11.81 -28.11 10.51
N SER A 165 10.66 -28.70 10.21
CA SER A 165 10.55 -29.73 9.16
C SER A 165 10.92 -29.16 7.80
N GLN A 166 10.38 -27.99 7.43
CA GLN A 166 10.71 -27.32 6.17
C GLN A 166 12.21 -26.99 6.08
N ALA A 167 12.81 -26.51 7.18
CA ALA A 167 14.24 -26.25 7.22
C ALA A 167 15.07 -27.53 6.97
N GLN A 168 14.63 -28.68 7.50
CA GLN A 168 15.26 -29.98 7.25
C GLN A 168 15.10 -30.42 5.79
N ASP A 169 13.92 -30.24 5.19
CA ASP A 169 13.68 -30.57 3.79
C ASP A 169 14.56 -29.72 2.86
N TYR A 170 14.68 -28.41 3.14
CA TYR A 170 15.57 -27.53 2.38
C TYR A 170 17.04 -27.92 2.55
N LYS A 171 17.46 -28.29 3.76
CA LYS A 171 18.82 -28.79 4.00
C LYS A 171 19.09 -30.06 3.20
N PHE A 172 18.17 -31.02 3.19
CA PHE A 172 18.31 -32.25 2.42
C PHE A 172 18.39 -31.99 0.91
N ARG A 173 17.53 -31.11 0.38
CA ARG A 173 17.56 -30.71 -1.04
C ARG A 173 18.87 -30.00 -1.40
N LEU A 174 19.38 -29.16 -0.50
CA LEU A 174 20.67 -28.49 -0.67
C LEU A 174 21.81 -29.50 -0.71
N GLU A 175 21.85 -30.47 0.22
CA GLU A 175 22.86 -31.54 0.23
C GLU A 175 22.80 -32.39 -1.05
N GLN A 176 21.60 -32.74 -1.51
CA GLN A 176 21.42 -33.47 -2.77
C GLN A 176 21.90 -32.65 -3.99
N ALA A 177 21.59 -31.35 -4.04
CA ALA A 177 22.07 -30.46 -5.08
C ALA A 177 23.61 -30.35 -5.06
N ASN A 178 24.20 -30.22 -3.87
CA ASN A 178 25.66 -30.18 -3.71
C ASN A 178 26.33 -31.46 -4.18
N GLN A 179 25.79 -32.64 -3.84
CA GLN A 179 26.31 -33.92 -4.36
C GLN A 179 26.24 -33.99 -5.90
N LYS A 180 25.14 -33.51 -6.48
CA LYS A 180 24.99 -33.45 -7.94
C LYS A 180 26.00 -32.50 -8.58
N ILE A 181 26.26 -31.34 -7.97
CA ILE A 181 27.28 -30.39 -8.42
C ILE A 181 28.65 -31.07 -8.42
N SER A 182 29.06 -31.70 -7.32
CA SER A 182 30.34 -32.40 -7.26
C SER A 182 30.48 -33.53 -8.28
N GLY A 183 29.38 -34.25 -8.57
CA GLY A 183 29.35 -35.24 -9.65
C GLY A 183 29.60 -34.62 -11.03
N LEU A 184 28.89 -33.53 -11.34
CA LEU A 184 29.05 -32.80 -12.61
C LEU A 184 30.43 -32.17 -12.75
N GLU A 185 31.00 -31.64 -11.67
CA GLU A 185 32.38 -31.12 -11.64
C GLU A 185 33.40 -32.21 -12.01
N GLY A 186 33.24 -33.43 -11.49
CA GLY A 186 34.07 -34.57 -11.85
C GLY A 186 33.95 -34.95 -13.34
N ASP A 187 32.73 -34.93 -13.88
CA ASP A 187 32.50 -35.17 -15.30
C ASP A 187 33.14 -34.09 -16.20
N ILE A 188 33.05 -32.82 -15.80
CA ILE A 188 33.71 -31.71 -16.51
C ILE A 188 35.22 -31.96 -16.58
N ILE A 189 35.87 -32.26 -15.46
CA ILE A 189 37.33 -32.52 -15.42
C ILE A 189 37.70 -33.67 -16.37
N ARG A 190 36.91 -34.75 -16.37
CA ARG A 190 37.14 -35.90 -17.25
C ARG A 190 36.98 -35.53 -18.73
N LEU A 191 35.93 -34.78 -19.07
CA LEU A 191 35.65 -34.33 -20.43
C LEU A 191 36.71 -33.34 -20.94
N GLU A 192 37.12 -32.39 -20.11
CA GLU A 192 38.24 -31.48 -20.41
C GLU A 192 39.53 -32.26 -20.69
N GLY A 193 39.81 -33.31 -19.90
CA GLY A 193 40.92 -34.21 -20.14
C GLY A 193 40.81 -34.96 -21.47
N GLN A 194 39.60 -35.39 -21.86
CA GLN A 194 39.36 -36.01 -23.17
C GLN A 194 39.60 -35.04 -24.32
N VAL A 195 39.08 -33.80 -24.21
CA VAL A 195 39.28 -32.75 -25.23
C VAL A 195 40.76 -32.45 -25.42
N LYS A 196 41.54 -32.33 -24.34
CA LYS A 196 42.99 -32.14 -24.43
C LYS A 196 43.68 -33.28 -25.18
N ARG A 197 43.35 -34.54 -24.87
CA ARG A 197 43.92 -35.71 -25.56
C ARG A 197 43.54 -35.75 -27.04
N PHE A 198 42.27 -35.54 -27.37
CA PHE A 198 41.83 -35.54 -28.77
C PHE A 198 42.44 -34.39 -29.56
N LYS A 199 42.64 -33.23 -28.93
CA LYS A 199 43.35 -32.12 -29.54
C LYS A 199 44.79 -32.51 -29.89
N THR A 200 45.54 -33.09 -28.95
CA THR A 200 46.91 -33.56 -29.22
C THR A 200 46.94 -34.64 -30.32
N ILE A 201 46.03 -35.61 -30.28
CA ILE A 201 45.94 -36.65 -31.33
C ILE A 201 45.66 -36.03 -32.71
N ALA A 202 44.79 -35.02 -32.78
CA ALA A 202 44.49 -34.32 -34.03
C ALA A 202 45.68 -33.52 -34.55
N GLU A 203 46.39 -32.80 -33.66
CA GLU A 203 47.62 -32.07 -33.98
C GLU A 203 48.70 -33.04 -34.49
N ASP A 204 48.95 -34.15 -33.78
CA ASP A 204 49.92 -35.17 -34.18
C ASP A 204 49.56 -35.77 -35.56
N ALA A 205 48.28 -36.08 -35.81
CA ALA A 205 47.82 -36.59 -37.09
C ALA A 205 48.01 -35.59 -38.24
N GLU A 206 47.76 -34.30 -38.00
CA GLU A 206 48.01 -33.22 -38.97
C GLU A 206 49.50 -33.13 -39.30
N THR A 207 50.38 -33.15 -38.29
CA THR A 207 51.83 -33.13 -38.53
C THR A 207 52.31 -34.35 -39.31
N GLN A 208 51.77 -35.54 -39.03
CA GLN A 208 52.10 -36.76 -39.75
C GLN A 208 51.61 -36.70 -41.21
N GLU A 209 50.40 -36.17 -41.46
CA GLU A 209 49.89 -35.97 -42.82
C GLU A 209 50.81 -35.04 -43.63
N ASP A 210 51.27 -33.96 -43.02
CA ASP A 210 52.17 -33.00 -43.67
C ASP A 210 53.54 -33.59 -43.97
N GLN A 211 54.10 -34.41 -43.07
CA GLN A 211 55.33 -35.15 -43.32
C GLN A 211 55.17 -36.11 -44.52
N LEU A 212 54.09 -36.90 -44.54
CA LEU A 212 53.80 -37.80 -45.66
C LEU A 212 53.59 -37.04 -46.97
N LYS A 213 52.94 -35.88 -46.95
CA LYS A 213 52.83 -35.00 -48.15
C LYS A 213 54.19 -34.54 -48.64
N GLN A 214 55.11 -34.18 -47.73
CA GLN A 214 56.47 -33.76 -48.07
C GLN A 214 57.29 -34.91 -48.66
N GLU A 215 57.25 -36.09 -48.03
CA GLU A 215 57.91 -37.31 -48.51
C GLU A 215 57.38 -37.72 -49.89
N ARG A 216 56.05 -37.71 -50.08
CA ARG A 216 55.43 -37.98 -51.38
C ARG A 216 55.97 -37.04 -52.46
N ARG A 217 56.07 -35.73 -52.17
CA ARG A 217 56.61 -34.74 -53.12
C ARG A 217 58.10 -34.99 -53.41
N LYS A 218 58.87 -35.41 -52.41
CA LYS A 218 60.30 -35.75 -52.55
C LYS A 218 60.48 -36.99 -53.43
N LEU A 219 59.82 -38.09 -53.10
CA LEU A 219 59.86 -39.34 -53.89
C LEU A 219 59.37 -39.11 -55.33
N GLN A 220 58.35 -38.27 -55.52
CA GLN A 220 57.89 -37.94 -56.88
C GLN A 220 58.93 -37.14 -57.67
N ARG A 221 59.76 -36.30 -57.02
CA ARG A 221 60.88 -35.61 -57.68
C ARG A 221 61.99 -36.60 -58.04
N GLU A 222 62.39 -37.45 -57.10
CA GLU A 222 63.40 -38.50 -57.31
C GLU A 222 62.99 -39.47 -58.42
N LEU A 223 61.70 -39.85 -58.49
CA LEU A 223 61.17 -40.69 -59.57
C LEU A 223 61.31 -40.00 -60.94
N ARG A 224 60.98 -38.70 -61.05
CA ARG A 224 61.14 -37.96 -62.32
C ARG A 224 62.60 -37.88 -62.73
N GLU A 225 63.51 -37.64 -61.78
CA GLU A 225 64.95 -37.59 -62.04
C GLU A 225 65.49 -38.95 -62.50
N ALA A 226 65.11 -40.04 -61.83
CA ALA A 226 65.46 -41.40 -62.23
C ALA A 226 64.90 -41.78 -63.61
N LEU A 227 63.69 -41.33 -63.95
CA LEU A 227 63.14 -41.52 -65.30
C LEU A 227 63.94 -40.75 -66.35
N SER A 228 64.35 -39.50 -66.06
CA SER A 228 65.20 -38.71 -66.94
C SER A 228 66.53 -39.41 -67.21
N THR A 229 67.20 -39.91 -66.15
CA THR A 229 68.48 -40.62 -66.31
C THR A 229 68.33 -41.92 -67.09
N VAL A 230 67.23 -42.65 -66.89
CA VAL A 230 66.90 -43.85 -67.69
C VAL A 230 66.74 -43.49 -69.17
N ASP A 231 66.06 -42.40 -69.49
CA ASP A 231 65.86 -41.98 -70.88
C ASP A 231 67.17 -41.48 -71.52
N ASP A 232 68.01 -40.77 -70.77
CA ASP A 232 69.37 -40.39 -71.20
C ASP A 232 70.22 -41.63 -71.51
N LEU A 233 70.26 -42.60 -70.60
CA LEU A 233 71.00 -43.86 -70.77
C LEU A 233 70.45 -44.70 -71.93
N LYS A 234 69.13 -44.75 -72.14
CA LYS A 234 68.53 -45.42 -73.32
C LYS A 234 68.98 -44.76 -74.62
N SER A 235 69.07 -43.42 -74.65
CA SER A 235 69.52 -42.68 -75.83
C SER A 235 71.00 -42.92 -76.14
N GLU A 236 71.84 -42.95 -75.09
CA GLU A 236 73.26 -43.28 -75.20
C GLU A 236 73.45 -44.73 -75.67
N ASN A 237 72.72 -45.67 -75.06
CA ASN A 237 72.76 -47.08 -75.44
C ASN A 237 72.33 -47.27 -76.90
N SER A 238 71.24 -46.63 -77.35
CA SER A 238 70.85 -46.64 -78.77
C SER A 238 71.96 -46.12 -79.68
N THR A 239 72.67 -45.07 -79.27
CA THR A 239 73.79 -44.50 -80.02
C THR A 239 74.98 -45.45 -80.07
N LEU A 240 75.35 -46.07 -78.95
CA LEU A 240 76.42 -47.07 -78.87
C LEU A 240 76.09 -48.30 -79.69
N GLN A 241 74.86 -48.80 -79.61
CA GLN A 241 74.38 -49.93 -80.41
C GLN A 241 74.55 -49.64 -81.91
N ARG A 242 74.17 -48.44 -82.37
CA ARG A 242 74.39 -48.02 -83.77
C ARG A 242 75.87 -47.98 -84.15
N LYS A 243 76.78 -47.58 -83.24
CA LYS A 243 78.23 -47.60 -83.48
C LYS A 243 78.76 -49.03 -83.59
N ILE A 244 78.33 -49.93 -82.69
CA ILE A 244 78.67 -51.35 -82.73
C ILE A 244 78.17 -51.99 -84.02
N ASP A 245 76.92 -51.76 -84.41
CA ASP A 245 76.36 -52.31 -85.65
C ASP A 245 77.15 -51.85 -86.88
N LYS A 246 77.64 -50.61 -86.90
CA LYS A 246 78.52 -50.10 -87.97
C LYS A 246 79.87 -50.80 -88.00
N LEU A 247 80.51 -51.01 -86.85
CA LEU A 247 81.80 -51.71 -86.77
C LEU A 247 81.64 -53.20 -87.10
N SER A 248 80.56 -53.83 -86.63
CA SER A 248 80.24 -55.23 -86.89
C SER A 248 79.92 -55.48 -88.38
N ARG A 249 79.24 -54.53 -89.05
CA ARG A 249 78.99 -54.59 -90.50
C ARG A 249 80.17 -54.09 -91.35
N GLY A 250 81.10 -53.36 -90.74
CA GLY A 250 82.24 -52.69 -91.37
C GLY A 250 83.59 -53.32 -91.09
N GLY A 251 83.65 -54.56 -90.60
CA GLY A 251 84.89 -55.32 -90.57
C GLY A 251 85.44 -55.50 -91.99
N PRO A 252 86.74 -55.23 -92.26
CA PRO A 252 87.28 -55.32 -93.60
C PRO A 252 87.29 -56.78 -94.07
N GLY A 253 86.33 -57.10 -94.94
CA GLY A 253 86.33 -58.27 -95.80
C GLY A 253 85.54 -59.47 -95.27
N LEU A 254 84.22 -59.52 -95.51
CA LEU A 254 83.48 -60.76 -95.81
C LEU A 254 82.09 -60.43 -96.39
N PRO A 255 81.63 -61.10 -97.46
CA PRO A 255 80.35 -60.82 -98.10
C PRO A 255 79.20 -61.54 -97.39
N THR A 256 78.14 -60.76 -97.17
CA THR A 256 76.70 -61.07 -97.17
C THR A 256 76.23 -62.50 -96.88
N GLY A 257 75.35 -62.63 -95.88
CA GLY A 257 74.23 -63.58 -95.92
C GLY A 257 74.06 -64.44 -94.67
N SER A 258 73.17 -64.04 -93.76
CA SER A 258 72.29 -65.00 -93.05
C SER A 258 71.24 -64.25 -92.23
N ASN A 259 69.99 -64.65 -92.45
CA ASN A 259 68.76 -64.08 -91.94
C ASN A 259 68.70 -63.89 -90.42
N PHE A 260 68.31 -62.68 -90.01
CA PHE A 260 67.73 -62.41 -88.71
C PHE A 260 66.47 -63.26 -88.53
N ARG A 261 66.49 -64.21 -87.57
CA ARG A 261 65.27 -64.80 -87.01
C ARG A 261 65.11 -64.29 -85.58
N SER A 262 64.21 -63.32 -85.44
CA SER A 262 63.74 -62.77 -84.18
C SER A 262 63.20 -63.87 -83.25
N TYR A 263 63.83 -64.07 -82.10
CA TYR A 263 63.16 -64.68 -80.95
C TYR A 263 62.82 -63.58 -79.95
N ARG A 264 61.62 -63.03 -80.13
CA ARG A 264 60.93 -62.18 -79.16
C ARG A 264 60.45 -63.09 -78.03
N GLY A 265 61.31 -63.30 -77.04
CA GLY A 265 60.99 -64.00 -75.81
C GLY A 265 60.13 -63.12 -74.91
N SER A 266 58.82 -63.32 -74.99
CA SER A 266 57.85 -62.95 -73.96
C SER A 266 58.14 -63.74 -72.67
N SER A 267 58.50 -63.10 -71.57
CA SER A 267 58.25 -63.66 -70.24
C SER A 267 58.40 -62.63 -69.11
N GLN A 268 57.27 -62.38 -68.45
CA GLN A 268 57.08 -62.03 -67.04
C GLN A 268 57.69 -60.73 -66.46
N ALA A 269 56.81 -59.88 -65.96
CA ALA A 269 56.68 -59.65 -64.51
C ALA A 269 55.25 -59.17 -64.19
N ARG A 270 54.63 -59.85 -63.23
CA ARG A 270 53.44 -59.41 -62.49
C ARG A 270 53.85 -58.40 -61.43
#